data_AF-A0A6I3LPP3-F1
#
_entry.id   AF-A0A6I3LPP3-F1
#
_cell.length_a   1.000
_cell.length_b   1.000
_cell.length_c   1.000
_cell.angle_alpha   90.00
_cell.angle_beta   90.00
_cell.angle_gamma   90.00
#
_symmetry.space_group_name_H-M   'P 1'
#
loop_
_entity.id
_entity.type
_entity.pdbx_description
1 polymer ?
#
loop_
_entity_poly.entity_id
_entity_poly.type
_entity_poly.pdbx_seq_one_letter_code
_entity_poly.pdbx_strand_id
1 'polypeptide(L)'
;MKSKLSLSEFRIRLKTNTEIGSLKVKLSTFRLFPKFGGTKPFYGLFDDNSFRLTLNSELSSTIFVLKGKYKVVGNVLKLDYVVEPNSKLQSIWMEYFPIVLIVAINLFFLFFGKGLRRASTIVNLFLLFITFYSRWKENRKKKKLEKKFIRIFEITE
;
A
#
# COMPACT_ATOMS: atom_id res chain seq x y z
N MET A 1 -4.16 7.96 19.49
CA MET A 1 -4.48 8.79 18.31
C MET A 1 -5.84 9.46 18.46
N LYS A 2 -5.84 10.77 18.30
CA LYS A 2 -7.01 11.66 18.37
C LYS A 2 -7.04 12.50 17.10
N SER A 3 -8.22 12.84 16.60
CA SER A 3 -8.35 13.85 15.54
C SER A 3 -8.68 15.19 16.19
N LYS A 4 -8.15 16.28 15.63
CA LYS A 4 -8.56 17.64 15.98
C LYS A 4 -9.97 17.98 15.51
N LEU A 5 -10.52 17.18 14.60
CA LEU A 5 -11.82 17.42 13.97
C LEU A 5 -12.97 16.98 14.87
N SER A 6 -14.09 17.68 14.73
CA SER A 6 -15.36 17.21 15.26
C SER A 6 -15.85 15.98 14.47
N LEU A 7 -16.80 15.22 15.04
CA LEU A 7 -17.35 14.04 14.38
C LEU A 7 -17.98 14.37 13.02
N SER A 8 -18.71 15.49 12.94
CA SER A 8 -19.36 15.94 11.71
C SER A 8 -18.33 16.34 10.65
N GLU A 9 -17.31 17.11 11.02
CA GLU A 9 -16.21 17.48 10.12
C GLU A 9 -15.46 16.26 9.62
N PHE A 10 -15.17 15.31 10.49
CA PHE A 10 -14.49 14.08 10.12
C PHE A 10 -15.27 13.29 9.06
N ARG A 11 -16.59 13.14 9.26
CA ARG A 11 -17.48 12.47 8.28
C ARG A 11 -17.59 13.23 6.97
N ILE A 12 -17.65 14.56 7.01
CA ILE A 12 -17.64 15.40 5.81
C ILE A 12 -16.32 15.19 5.05
N ARG A 13 -15.17 15.21 5.75
CA ARG A 13 -13.87 14.96 5.13
C ARG A 13 -13.76 13.55 4.56
N LEU A 14 -14.30 12.53 5.22
CA LEU A 14 -14.39 11.19 4.66
C LEU A 14 -15.16 11.18 3.34
N LYS A 15 -16.34 11.80 3.30
CA LYS A 15 -17.20 11.86 2.11
C LYS A 15 -16.57 12.65 0.96
N THR A 16 -15.93 13.78 1.24
CA THR A 16 -15.30 14.63 0.21
C THR A 16 -13.99 14.06 -0.31
N ASN A 17 -13.21 13.38 0.55
CA ASN A 17 -11.89 12.85 0.19
C ASN A 17 -11.87 11.38 -0.21
N THR A 18 -13.00 10.66 -0.12
CA THR A 18 -13.10 9.23 -0.47
C THR A 18 -14.02 9.00 -1.66
N GLU A 19 -13.50 8.33 -2.68
CA GLU A 19 -14.29 7.73 -3.73
C GLU A 19 -14.81 6.37 -3.26
N ILE A 20 -16.13 6.19 -3.29
CA ILE A 20 -16.79 4.99 -2.78
C ILE A 20 -16.58 3.85 -3.78
N GLY A 21 -16.08 2.70 -3.30
CA GLY A 21 -16.05 1.50 -4.13
C GLY A 21 -15.29 0.32 -3.52
N SER A 22 -15.30 -0.80 -4.26
CA SER A 22 -14.77 -2.07 -3.77
C SER A 22 -13.25 -2.10 -3.78
N LEU A 23 -12.65 -2.17 -2.58
CA LEU A 23 -11.20 -2.34 -2.41
C LEU A 23 -10.69 -3.62 -3.09
N LYS A 24 -11.47 -4.72 -3.08
CA LYS A 24 -11.09 -5.97 -3.74
C LYS A 24 -10.87 -5.78 -5.25
N VAL A 25 -11.75 -5.01 -5.90
CA VAL A 25 -11.64 -4.72 -7.34
C VAL A 25 -10.49 -3.77 -7.62
N LYS A 26 -10.30 -2.75 -6.77
CA LYS A 26 -9.22 -1.77 -6.96
C LYS A 26 -7.82 -2.36 -6.75
N LEU A 27 -7.70 -3.32 -5.84
CA LEU A 27 -6.44 -3.92 -5.41
C LEU A 27 -6.18 -5.30 -6.03
N SER A 28 -7.03 -5.72 -6.98
CA SER A 28 -6.84 -6.99 -7.70
C SER A 28 -5.52 -6.99 -8.46
N THR A 29 -4.77 -8.09 -8.33
CA THR A 29 -3.48 -8.34 -8.99
C THR A 29 -3.61 -8.39 -10.52
N PHE A 30 -4.80 -8.65 -11.05
CA PHE A 30 -5.09 -8.77 -12.49
C PHE A 30 -5.56 -7.47 -13.15
N ARG A 31 -5.39 -6.31 -12.51
CA ARG A 31 -5.64 -5.03 -13.18
C ARG A 31 -4.54 -4.76 -14.22
N LEU A 32 -4.81 -5.19 -15.45
CA LEU A 32 -3.95 -4.95 -16.62
C LEU A 32 -3.84 -3.46 -16.98
N PHE A 33 -4.80 -2.63 -16.55
CA PHE A 33 -4.79 -1.18 -16.75
C PHE A 33 -5.31 -0.45 -15.49
N PRO A 34 -4.58 0.53 -14.94
CA PRO A 34 -5.15 1.43 -13.96
C PRO A 34 -6.27 2.23 -14.65
N LYS A 35 -7.54 2.01 -14.25
CA LYS A 35 -8.59 2.99 -14.55
C LYS A 35 -8.10 4.34 -14.01
N PHE A 36 -8.16 5.38 -14.84
CA PHE A 36 -7.89 6.77 -14.51
C PHE A 36 -8.23 7.06 -13.05
N GLY A 37 -7.29 7.66 -12.34
CA GLY A 37 -7.35 7.86 -10.91
C GLY A 37 -8.51 8.76 -10.59
N GLY A 38 -9.27 8.40 -9.56
CA GLY A 38 -10.35 9.27 -9.13
C GLY A 38 -9.79 10.59 -8.63
N THR A 39 -10.60 11.64 -8.80
CA THR A 39 -10.30 13.01 -8.34
C THR A 39 -10.05 13.09 -6.84
N LYS A 40 -10.57 12.13 -6.08
CA LYS A 40 -10.47 12.08 -4.63
C LYS A 40 -9.21 11.34 -4.16
N PRO A 41 -8.55 11.79 -3.08
CA PRO A 41 -7.27 11.23 -2.63
C PRO A 41 -7.36 9.79 -2.11
N PHE A 42 -8.51 9.36 -1.60
CA PHE A 42 -8.75 8.02 -1.09
C PHE A 42 -9.82 7.29 -1.89
N TYR A 43 -9.78 5.97 -1.80
CA TYR A 43 -10.81 5.08 -2.33
C TYR A 43 -11.13 4.00 -1.32
N GLY A 44 -12.40 3.64 -1.19
CA GLY A 44 -12.81 2.54 -0.33
C GLY A 44 -14.20 2.74 0.21
N LEU A 45 -14.44 2.20 1.41
CA LEU A 45 -15.73 2.22 2.08
C LEU A 45 -15.56 2.78 3.49
N PHE A 46 -16.57 3.47 3.97
CA PHE A 46 -16.66 3.92 5.35
C PHE A 46 -18.12 3.92 5.78
N ASP A 47 -18.30 3.69 7.08
CA ASP A 47 -19.57 3.66 7.77
C ASP A 47 -19.52 4.67 8.93
N ASP A 48 -20.55 4.66 9.78
CA ASP A 48 -20.68 5.58 10.89
C ASP A 48 -19.60 5.47 11.96
N ASN A 49 -18.95 4.30 12.07
CA ASN A 49 -17.96 4.00 13.11
C ASN A 49 -16.68 3.36 12.58
N SER A 50 -16.61 3.03 11.28
CA SER A 50 -15.50 2.30 10.68
C SER A 50 -15.16 2.82 9.29
N PHE A 51 -13.92 2.57 8.86
CA PHE A 51 -13.47 2.91 7.52
C PHE A 51 -12.41 1.94 7.03
N ARG A 52 -12.39 1.73 5.72
CA ARG A 52 -11.39 0.95 5.00
C ARG A 52 -11.02 1.72 3.73
N LEU A 53 -9.84 2.31 3.73
CA LEU A 53 -9.40 3.25 2.72
C LEU A 53 -8.07 2.80 2.10
N THR A 54 -7.88 3.09 0.82
CA THR A 54 -6.59 2.98 0.14
C THR A 54 -6.31 4.25 -0.64
N LEU A 55 -5.06 4.41 -1.11
CA LEU A 55 -4.72 5.54 -1.96
C LEU A 55 -5.41 5.42 -3.32
N ASN A 56 -6.01 6.52 -3.75
CA ASN A 56 -6.44 6.69 -5.14
C ASN A 56 -5.29 7.37 -5.89
N SER A 57 -4.48 6.60 -6.61
CA SER A 57 -3.33 7.12 -7.33
C SER A 57 -3.14 6.39 -8.65
N GLU A 58 -3.00 7.15 -9.73
CA GLU A 58 -2.67 6.66 -11.08
C GLU A 58 -1.26 6.10 -11.15
N LEU A 59 -0.32 6.83 -10.53
CA LEU A 59 1.12 6.58 -10.62
C LEU A 59 1.62 5.51 -9.65
N SER A 60 0.83 5.11 -8.66
CA SER A 60 1.29 4.19 -7.61
C SER A 60 0.16 3.30 -7.13
N SER A 61 0.10 2.09 -7.69
CA SER A 61 -0.63 0.97 -7.07
C SER A 61 -0.05 0.71 -5.69
N THR A 62 -0.89 0.75 -4.65
CA THR A 62 -0.52 0.33 -3.30
C THR A 62 -1.27 -0.94 -2.98
N ILE A 63 -0.64 -1.87 -2.28
CA ILE A 63 -1.32 -3.05 -1.74
C ILE A 63 -1.91 -2.77 -0.35
N PHE A 64 -1.59 -1.63 0.25
CA PHE A 64 -1.96 -1.30 1.61
C PHE A 64 -3.36 -0.70 1.71
N VAL A 65 -4.07 -1.11 2.73
CA VAL A 65 -5.37 -0.62 3.17
C VAL A 65 -5.21 -0.11 4.58
N LEU A 66 -5.75 1.08 4.82
CA LEU A 66 -5.88 1.68 6.12
C LEU A 66 -7.28 1.33 6.63
N LYS A 67 -7.35 0.47 7.64
CA LYS A 67 -8.60 0.08 8.30
C LYS A 67 -8.63 0.70 9.69
N GLY A 68 -9.79 1.20 10.10
CA GLY A 68 -9.91 1.76 11.43
C GLY A 68 -11.33 1.94 11.90
N LYS A 69 -11.45 2.27 13.18
CA LYS A 69 -12.68 2.65 13.85
C LYS A 69 -12.49 4.03 14.49
N TYR A 70 -13.60 4.75 14.63
CA TYR A 70 -13.60 6.05 15.30
C TYR A 70 -14.79 6.16 16.25
N LYS A 71 -14.59 6.85 17.37
CA LYS A 71 -15.63 7.11 18.37
C LYS A 71 -15.36 8.42 19.12
N VAL A 72 -16.43 9.05 19.59
CA VAL A 72 -16.34 10.24 20.45
C VAL A 72 -16.20 9.79 21.90
N VAL A 73 -15.19 10.30 22.60
CA VAL A 73 -14.98 10.05 24.04
C VAL A 73 -14.65 11.38 24.70
N GLY A 74 -15.53 11.87 25.59
CA GLY A 74 -15.31 13.12 26.31
C GLY A 74 -15.09 14.31 25.39
N ASN A 75 -15.98 14.48 24.40
CA ASN A 75 -15.93 15.53 23.38
C ASN A 75 -14.72 15.48 22.40
N VAL A 76 -13.90 14.43 22.46
CA VAL A 76 -12.74 14.23 21.58
C VAL A 76 -12.97 13.03 20.66
N LEU A 77 -12.66 13.18 19.37
CA LEU A 77 -12.71 12.10 18.41
C LEU A 77 -11.46 11.21 18.53
N LYS A 78 -11.64 9.99 19.05
CA LYS A 78 -10.58 8.98 19.13
C LYS A 78 -10.63 8.07 17.92
N LEU A 79 -9.46 7.76 17.37
CA LEU A 79 -9.29 6.85 16.25
C LEU A 79 -8.38 5.70 16.64
N ASP A 80 -8.76 4.51 16.18
CA ASP A 80 -7.93 3.31 16.22
C ASP A 80 -7.84 2.78 14.79
N TYR A 81 -6.65 2.80 14.20
CA TYR A 81 -6.44 2.34 12.83
C TYR A 81 -5.14 1.57 12.68
N VAL A 82 -5.13 0.69 11.68
CA VAL A 82 -3.97 -0.11 11.28
C VAL A 82 -3.81 -0.03 9.78
N VAL A 83 -2.56 0.06 9.33
CA VAL A 83 -2.19 -0.03 7.92
C VAL A 83 -1.68 -1.45 7.63
N GLU A 84 -2.42 -2.20 6.84
CA GLU A 84 -2.10 -3.59 6.49
C GLU A 84 -2.19 -3.83 4.98
N PRO A 85 -1.47 -4.83 4.44
CA PRO A 85 -1.68 -5.25 3.06
C PRO A 85 -3.07 -5.88 2.90
N ASN A 86 -3.73 -5.59 1.77
CA ASN A 86 -5.04 -6.13 1.43
C ASN A 86 -5.03 -7.66 1.31
N SER A 87 -3.92 -8.22 0.84
CA SER A 87 -3.69 -9.66 0.77
C SER A 87 -2.33 -9.99 1.35
N LYS A 88 -2.31 -10.87 2.36
CA LYS A 88 -1.07 -11.41 2.94
C LYS A 88 -0.25 -12.14 1.88
N LEU A 89 -0.90 -12.90 1.00
CA LEU A 89 -0.23 -13.60 -0.10
C LEU A 89 0.44 -12.62 -1.05
N GLN A 90 -0.23 -11.52 -1.41
CA GLN A 90 0.37 -10.51 -2.29
C GLN A 90 1.57 -9.83 -1.64
N SER A 91 1.50 -9.55 -0.32
CA SER A 91 2.63 -9.00 0.44
C SER A 91 3.81 -9.96 0.46
N ILE A 92 3.57 -11.25 0.74
CA ILE A 92 4.60 -12.30 0.74
C ILE A 92 5.21 -12.42 -0.66
N TRP A 93 4.39 -12.48 -1.71
CA TRP A 93 4.88 -12.54 -3.07
C TRP A 93 5.78 -11.34 -3.41
N MET A 94 5.38 -10.11 -3.10
CA MET A 94 6.22 -8.92 -3.37
C MET A 94 7.54 -8.92 -2.60
N GLU A 95 7.57 -9.50 -1.40
CA GLU A 95 8.76 -9.59 -0.57
C GLU A 95 9.73 -10.69 -1.04
N TYR A 96 9.22 -11.87 -1.37
CA TYR A 96 10.03 -13.06 -1.69
C TYR A 96 10.28 -13.25 -3.19
N PHE A 97 9.49 -12.64 -4.07
CA PHE A 97 9.66 -12.75 -5.53
C PHE A 97 11.08 -12.42 -6.01
N PRO A 98 11.74 -11.35 -5.53
CA PRO A 98 13.13 -11.08 -5.91
C PRO A 98 14.09 -12.21 -5.51
N ILE A 99 13.87 -12.87 -4.37
CA ILE A 99 14.70 -13.98 -3.89
C ILE A 99 14.49 -15.22 -4.78
N VAL A 100 13.24 -15.54 -5.09
CA VAL A 100 12.90 -16.63 -6.02
C VAL A 100 13.53 -16.38 -7.39
N LEU A 101 13.52 -15.13 -7.87
CA LEU A 101 14.13 -14.74 -9.13
C LEU A 101 15.66 -14.92 -9.12
N ILE A 102 16.33 -14.58 -8.00
CA ILE A 102 17.77 -14.86 -7.81
C ILE A 102 18.04 -16.35 -7.95
N VAL A 103 17.29 -17.20 -7.22
CA VAL A 103 17.50 -18.65 -7.26
C VAL A 103 17.28 -19.20 -8.68
N ALA A 104 16.18 -18.81 -9.32
CA ALA A 104 15.86 -19.26 -10.69
C ALA A 104 16.93 -18.86 -11.71
N ILE A 105 17.41 -17.61 -11.64
CA ILE A 105 18.45 -17.12 -12.56
C ILE A 105 19.79 -17.79 -12.30
N ASN A 106 20.17 -18.03 -11.03
CA ASN A 106 21.40 -18.77 -10.74
C ASN A 106 21.34 -20.23 -11.23
N LEU A 107 20.20 -20.90 -11.07
CA LEU A 107 19.98 -22.23 -11.66
C LEU A 107 20.11 -22.19 -13.18
N PHE A 108 19.50 -21.19 -13.84
CA PHE A 108 19.64 -21.01 -15.29
C PHE A 108 21.10 -20.87 -15.72
N PHE A 109 21.88 -20.02 -15.05
CA PHE A 109 23.32 -19.85 -15.36
C PHE A 109 24.13 -21.13 -15.11
N LEU A 110 23.79 -21.93 -14.11
CA LEU A 110 24.45 -23.21 -13.83
C LEU A 110 24.24 -24.24 -14.95
N PHE A 111 23.01 -24.39 -15.44
CA PHE A 111 22.68 -25.41 -16.43
C PHE A 111 22.96 -24.96 -17.87
N PHE A 112 22.68 -23.69 -18.20
CA PHE A 112 22.73 -23.19 -19.58
C PHE A 112 23.83 -22.16 -19.84
N GLY A 113 24.39 -21.55 -18.80
CA GLY A 113 25.33 -20.42 -18.90
C GLY A 113 26.81 -20.76 -18.72
N LYS A 114 27.25 -21.98 -19.07
CA LYS A 114 28.65 -22.42 -18.92
C LYS A 114 29.62 -21.41 -19.55
N GLY A 115 30.42 -20.73 -18.71
CA GLY A 115 31.43 -19.75 -19.13
C GLY A 115 31.10 -18.28 -18.86
N LEU A 116 29.85 -17.92 -18.56
CA LEU A 116 29.42 -16.53 -18.33
C LEU A 116 29.55 -16.07 -16.86
N ARG A 117 30.69 -16.33 -16.21
CA ARG A 117 30.91 -15.96 -14.79
C ARG A 117 30.73 -14.46 -14.53
N ARG A 118 31.27 -13.60 -15.41
CA ARG A 118 31.16 -12.14 -15.28
C ARG A 118 29.70 -11.66 -15.38
N ALA A 119 28.92 -12.24 -16.31
CA ALA A 119 27.52 -11.87 -16.48
C ALA A 119 26.67 -12.31 -15.28
N SER A 120 26.91 -13.51 -14.73
CA SER A 120 26.22 -13.99 -13.53
C SER A 120 26.44 -13.06 -12.33
N THR A 121 27.67 -12.59 -12.11
CA THR A 121 27.96 -11.64 -11.01
C THR A 121 27.21 -10.31 -11.17
N ILE A 122 27.19 -9.74 -12.37
CA ILE A 122 26.49 -8.49 -12.66
C ILE A 122 24.98 -8.65 -12.43
N VAL A 123 24.40 -9.75 -12.92
CA VAL A 123 22.96 -10.03 -12.74
C VAL A 123 22.61 -10.24 -11.27
N ASN A 124 23.42 -10.97 -10.50
CA ASN A 124 23.19 -11.16 -9.07
C ASN A 124 23.24 -9.84 -8.28
N LEU A 125 24.20 -8.96 -8.60
CA LEU A 125 24.30 -7.65 -7.98
C LEU A 125 23.06 -6.79 -8.30
N PHE A 126 22.61 -6.82 -9.55
CA PHE A 126 21.40 -6.13 -9.99
C PHE A 126 20.14 -6.65 -9.28
N LEU A 127 20.01 -7.97 -9.11
CA LEU A 127 18.88 -8.57 -8.40
C LEU A 127 18.89 -8.27 -6.89
N LEU A 128 20.06 -8.23 -6.27
CA LEU A 128 20.22 -7.75 -4.89
C LEU A 128 19.71 -6.32 -4.75
N PHE A 129 20.10 -5.44 -5.69
CA PHE A 129 19.62 -4.07 -5.72
C PHE A 129 18.09 -4.01 -5.89
N ILE A 130 17.51 -4.80 -6.80
CA ILE A 130 16.04 -4.90 -6.97
C ILE A 130 15.37 -5.34 -5.67
N THR A 131 15.94 -6.31 -4.97
CA THR A 131 15.39 -6.83 -3.70
C THR A 131 15.31 -5.71 -2.66
N PHE A 132 16.40 -4.97 -2.48
CA PHE A 132 16.43 -3.83 -1.55
C PHE A 132 15.49 -2.72 -1.99
N TYR A 133 15.51 -2.36 -3.28
CA TYR A 133 14.65 -1.34 -3.86
C TYR A 133 13.16 -1.68 -3.70
N SER A 134 12.78 -2.95 -3.89
CA SER A 134 11.40 -3.43 -3.72
C SER A 134 10.91 -3.17 -2.30
N ARG A 135 11.65 -3.66 -1.29
CA ARG A 135 11.32 -3.45 0.13
C ARG A 135 11.26 -1.97 0.50
N TRP A 136 12.22 -1.18 0.03
CA TRP A 136 12.23 0.27 0.25
C TRP A 136 10.99 0.95 -0.36
N LYS A 137 10.65 0.60 -1.60
CA LYS A 137 9.48 1.14 -2.32
C LYS A 137 8.17 0.80 -1.61
N GLU A 138 8.01 -0.42 -1.10
CA GLU A 138 6.82 -0.82 -0.34
C GLU A 138 6.66 -0.02 0.95
N ASN A 139 7.74 0.12 1.73
CA ASN A 139 7.73 0.94 2.94
C ASN A 139 7.37 2.40 2.65
N ARG A 140 7.86 2.96 1.53
CA ARG A 140 7.49 4.31 1.08
C ARG A 140 6.01 4.41 0.73
N LYS A 141 5.42 3.40 0.09
CA LYS A 141 3.98 3.35 -0.21
C LYS A 141 3.13 3.33 1.06
N LYS A 142 3.51 2.49 2.05
CA LYS A 142 2.84 2.43 3.36
C LYS A 142 2.86 3.79 4.06
N LYS A 143 4.05 4.38 4.20
CA LYS A 143 4.24 5.71 4.82
C LYS A 143 3.50 6.82 4.07
N LYS A 144 3.42 6.75 2.74
CA LYS A 144 2.68 7.73 1.92
C LYS A 144 1.18 7.69 2.21
N LEU A 145 0.59 6.50 2.31
CA LEU A 145 -0.83 6.33 2.65
C LEU A 145 -1.12 6.92 4.05
N GLU A 146 -0.32 6.52 5.04
CA GLU A 146 -0.47 6.96 6.43
C GLU A 146 -0.27 8.47 6.59
N LYS A 147 0.81 9.04 6.03
CA LYS A 147 1.07 10.48 6.10
C LYS A 147 -0.06 11.30 5.45
N LYS A 148 -0.61 10.82 4.33
CA LYS A 148 -1.72 11.49 3.65
C LYS A 148 -3.00 11.43 4.49
N PHE A 149 -3.26 10.30 5.14
CA PHE A 149 -4.38 10.11 6.07
C PHE A 149 -4.26 11.05 7.27
N ILE A 150 -3.13 11.02 7.97
CA ILE A 150 -2.85 11.90 9.12
C ILE A 150 -3.02 13.37 8.75
N ARG A 151 -2.51 13.80 7.58
CA ARG A 151 -2.61 15.19 7.13
C ARG A 151 -4.05 15.62 6.84
N ILE A 152 -4.84 14.79 6.15
CA ILE A 152 -6.22 15.15 5.76
C ILE A 152 -7.16 15.12 6.97
N PHE A 153 -6.93 14.22 7.92
CA PHE A 153 -7.79 14.04 9.10
C PHE A 153 -7.25 14.68 10.38
N GLU A 154 -6.16 15.44 10.28
CA GLU A 154 -5.54 16.18 11.39
C GLU A 154 -5.37 15.32 12.65
N ILE A 155 -4.78 14.14 12.45
CA ILE A 155 -4.58 13.17 13.53
C ILE A 155 -3.33 13.54 14.30
N THR A 156 -3.46 13.63 15.62
CA THR A 156 -2.36 13.72 16.58
C THR A 156 -2.28 12.43 17.39
N GLU A 157 -1.10 12.06 17.87
CA GLU A 157 -0.95 10.92 18.77
C GLU A 157 -1.78 11.08 20.07
#